data_AF-A0A935A0T8-F1
#
_entry.id   AF-A0A935A0T8-F1
#
_cell.length_a   1.000
_cell.length_b   1.000
_cell.length_c   1.000
_cell.angle_alpha   90.00
_cell.angle_beta   90.00
_cell.angle_gamma   90.00
#
_symmetry.space_group_name_H-M   'P 1'
#
loop_
_entity.id
_entity.type
_entity.pdbx_description
1 polymer ?
#
loop_
_entity_poly.entity_id
_entity_poly.type
_entity_poly.pdbx_seq_one_letter_code
_entity_poly.pdbx_strand_id
1 'polypeptide(L)'
;MKLNREVGLYTDLRSCKVLETWHNRFLDEKVKVVPIANDPFNFVITEFAQGDPMDAGRTSERRPLILPWRQRGGLLELQERVHYSHPNHLTPDKWVRESSGPMIYASEMTTTFIDPADMQNPSVTGLPWHGSWVRKTPWLPWMLMGLAPGHCLYTCTIGSGQDLEAVHSRPVLDYVTKHYRNYFEAPIEWDGKKNRTSLENYVLEQKPTPPK
;
A
#
# COMPACT_ATOMS: atom_id res chain seq x y z
N MET A 1 4.94 5.99 17.82
CA MET A 1 5.33 5.46 16.50
C MET A 1 4.70 4.11 16.32
N LYS A 2 4.09 3.83 15.16
CA LYS A 2 3.51 2.55 14.81
C LYS A 2 4.47 1.81 13.88
N LEU A 3 4.96 0.66 14.32
CA LEU A 3 5.89 -0.17 13.55
C LEU A 3 5.09 -1.18 12.74
N ASN A 4 5.30 -1.23 11.42
CA ASN A 4 4.58 -2.18 10.57
C ASN A 4 5.46 -2.76 9.47
N ARG A 5 4.95 -3.85 8.93
CA ARG A 5 5.31 -4.45 7.66
C ARG A 5 4.08 -4.49 6.77
N GLU A 6 4.29 -4.48 5.46
CA GLU A 6 3.20 -4.58 4.48
C GLU A 6 3.55 -5.65 3.44
N VAL A 7 2.62 -6.57 3.20
CA VAL A 7 2.71 -7.52 2.09
C VAL A 7 1.44 -7.45 1.24
N GLY A 8 1.61 -7.35 -0.07
CA GLY A 8 0.54 -7.30 -1.05
C GLY A 8 0.72 -8.38 -2.12
N LEU A 9 -0.29 -9.24 -2.29
CA LEU A 9 -0.25 -10.37 -3.22
C LEU A 9 -1.29 -10.20 -4.34
N TYR A 10 -0.99 -10.78 -5.50
CA TYR A 10 -1.92 -10.84 -6.63
C TYR A 10 -2.43 -12.27 -6.77
N THR A 11 -3.73 -12.46 -6.96
CA THR A 11 -4.35 -13.79 -6.97
C THR A 11 -5.17 -14.03 -8.23
N ASP A 12 -5.31 -15.30 -8.59
CA ASP A 12 -6.32 -15.72 -9.56
C ASP A 12 -7.73 -15.48 -9.00
N LEU A 13 -8.58 -14.80 -9.76
CA LEU A 13 -9.92 -14.40 -9.31
C LEU A 13 -10.85 -15.58 -9.00
N ARG A 14 -10.64 -16.74 -9.62
CA ARG A 14 -11.51 -17.91 -9.44
C ARG A 14 -11.01 -18.81 -8.32
N SER A 15 -9.70 -19.09 -8.29
CA SER A 15 -9.12 -20.05 -7.36
C SER A 15 -8.48 -19.41 -6.13
N CYS A 16 -8.38 -18.08 -6.08
CA CYS A 16 -7.67 -17.30 -5.05
C CYS A 16 -6.19 -17.72 -4.86
N LYS A 17 -5.61 -18.46 -5.80
CA LYS A 17 -4.21 -18.87 -5.71
C LYS A 17 -3.34 -17.67 -6.02
N VAL A 18 -2.28 -17.50 -5.24
CA VAL A 18 -1.30 -16.43 -5.48
C VAL A 18 -0.61 -16.67 -6.83
N LEU A 19 -0.55 -15.62 -7.64
CA LEU A 19 0.08 -15.64 -8.96
C LEU A 19 1.58 -15.38 -8.81
N GLU A 20 2.39 -16.35 -9.24
CA GLU A 20 3.84 -16.15 -9.41
C GLU A 20 4.19 -15.64 -10.83
N THR A 21 3.31 -15.92 -11.79
CA THR A 21 3.43 -15.48 -13.18
C THR A 21 2.08 -15.08 -13.73
N TRP A 22 2.07 -14.12 -14.64
CA TRP A 22 0.87 -13.62 -15.29
C TRP A 22 1.09 -13.57 -16.81
N HIS A 23 0.06 -13.91 -17.57
CA HIS A 23 0.09 -13.74 -19.03
C HIS A 23 -0.38 -12.34 -19.39
N ASN A 24 0.57 -11.47 -19.75
CA ASN A 24 0.26 -10.14 -20.24
C ASN A 24 -0.28 -10.22 -21.67
N ARG A 25 -1.59 -10.08 -21.82
CA ARG A 25 -2.30 -10.13 -23.11
C ARG A 25 -1.96 -8.98 -24.06
N PHE A 26 -1.49 -7.84 -23.55
CA PHE A 26 -1.10 -6.71 -24.40
C PHE A 26 0.23 -6.95 -25.11
N LEU A 27 1.10 -7.75 -24.48
CA LEU A 27 2.43 -8.08 -25.01
C LEU A 27 2.50 -9.51 -25.58
N ASP A 28 1.48 -10.33 -25.33
CA ASP A 28 1.48 -11.78 -25.55
C ASP A 28 2.71 -12.45 -24.89
N GLU A 29 2.96 -12.09 -23.63
CA GLU A 29 4.13 -12.54 -22.87
C GLU A 29 3.75 -13.07 -21.49
N LYS A 30 4.44 -14.12 -21.05
CA LYS A 30 4.40 -14.55 -19.65
C LYS A 30 5.41 -13.74 -18.84
N VAL A 31 4.93 -12.92 -17.91
CA VAL A 31 5.75 -12.09 -17.02
C VAL A 31 5.74 -12.64 -15.59
N LYS A 32 6.83 -12.43 -14.86
CA LYS A 32 6.90 -12.75 -13.43
C LYS A 32 6.11 -11.71 -12.64
N VAL A 33 5.24 -12.16 -11.75
CA VAL A 33 4.53 -11.28 -10.81
C VAL A 33 5.47 -10.94 -9.66
N VAL A 34 5.50 -9.67 -9.26
CA VAL A 34 6.30 -9.21 -8.13
C VAL A 34 5.37 -8.71 -7.03
N PRO A 35 5.22 -9.47 -5.93
CA PRO A 35 4.50 -9.02 -4.74
C PRO A 35 5.04 -7.72 -4.16
N ILE A 36 4.19 -6.99 -3.44
CA ILE A 36 4.63 -5.89 -2.56
C ILE A 36 5.09 -6.53 -1.25
N ALA A 37 6.27 -6.14 -0.76
CA ALA A 37 6.80 -6.60 0.52
C ALA A 37 7.63 -5.48 1.17
N ASN A 38 6.95 -4.47 1.73
CA ASN A 38 7.60 -3.32 2.34
C ASN A 38 7.95 -3.61 3.82
N ASP A 39 9.24 -3.54 4.15
CA ASP A 39 9.75 -3.62 5.53
C ASP A 39 10.99 -2.68 5.67
N PRO A 40 10.89 -1.55 6.39
CA PRO A 40 9.76 -1.12 7.23
C PRO A 40 8.65 -0.36 6.47
N PHE A 41 7.45 -0.34 7.07
CA PHE A 41 6.33 0.51 6.68
C PHE A 41 5.72 1.24 7.90
N ASN A 42 6.56 2.06 8.54
CA ASN A 42 6.27 2.66 9.85
C ASN A 42 5.51 3.98 9.74
N PHE A 43 4.64 4.30 10.70
CA PHE A 43 3.99 5.60 10.80
C PHE A 43 4.40 6.31 12.08
N VAL A 44 4.77 7.58 11.97
CA VAL A 44 4.94 8.43 13.15
C VAL A 44 3.66 9.24 13.30
N ILE A 45 2.88 8.96 14.35
CA ILE A 45 1.70 9.75 14.69
C ILE A 45 2.11 10.74 15.78
N THR A 46 1.87 12.02 15.53
CA THR A 46 2.16 13.13 16.45
C THR A 46 0.91 13.97 16.66
N GLU A 47 0.88 14.76 17.73
CA GLU A 47 -0.16 15.78 17.94
C GLU A 47 -0.13 16.91 16.88
N PHE A 48 0.94 16.97 16.08
CA PHE A 48 1.09 17.93 14.99
C PHE A 48 0.85 17.28 13.62
N ALA A 49 0.23 18.04 12.71
CA ALA A 49 0.03 17.67 11.33
C ALA A 49 1.37 17.50 10.62
N GLN A 50 1.53 16.39 9.92
CA GLN A 50 2.78 16.03 9.24
C GLN A 50 2.74 16.34 7.75
N GLY A 51 2.33 17.56 7.35
CA GLY A 51 2.44 18.04 5.97
C GLY A 51 2.06 17.03 4.87
N ASP A 52 2.77 17.07 3.74
CA ASP A 52 2.73 16.01 2.72
C ASP A 52 3.38 14.74 3.31
N PRO A 53 2.79 13.53 3.15
CA PRO A 53 3.38 12.27 3.60
C PRO A 53 4.82 12.04 3.14
N MET A 54 5.22 12.62 2.00
CA MET A 54 6.58 12.56 1.45
C MET A 54 7.52 13.63 2.01
N ASP A 55 6.97 14.68 2.65
CA ASP A 55 7.67 15.71 3.41
C ASP A 55 7.35 15.66 4.91
N ALA A 56 6.85 14.53 5.41
CA ALA A 56 6.53 14.31 6.81
C ALA A 56 7.77 14.63 7.68
N GLY A 57 7.70 15.75 8.40
CA GLY A 57 8.79 16.26 9.25
C GLY A 57 9.66 17.38 8.65
N ARG A 58 9.35 17.92 7.47
CA ARG A 58 10.14 19.00 6.82
C ARG A 58 9.54 20.40 6.92
N THR A 59 8.31 20.55 7.41
CA THR A 59 7.72 21.87 7.69
C THR A 59 7.99 22.26 9.14
N SER A 60 8.56 23.44 9.38
CA SER A 60 8.80 23.98 10.73
C SER A 60 7.52 24.44 11.44
N GLU A 61 6.40 24.55 10.71
CA GLU A 61 5.14 25.03 11.26
C GLU A 61 4.40 23.90 12.00
N ARG A 62 4.36 24.01 13.33
CA ARG A 62 3.63 23.09 14.21
C ARG A 62 2.14 23.42 14.21
N ARG A 63 1.38 22.79 13.31
CA ARG A 63 -0.09 22.85 13.31
C ARG A 63 -0.67 21.63 14.01
N PRO A 64 -1.72 21.73 14.85
CA PRO A 64 -2.35 20.56 15.44
C PRO A 64 -2.88 19.57 14.38
N LEU A 65 -2.73 18.27 14.62
CA LEU A 65 -3.31 17.21 13.80
C LEU A 65 -4.82 17.10 14.12
N ILE A 66 -5.63 17.78 13.33
CA ILE A 66 -7.10 17.68 13.40
C ILE A 66 -7.58 16.86 12.21
N LEU A 67 -8.08 15.65 12.47
CA LEU A 67 -8.63 14.78 11.44
C LEU A 67 -10.11 15.15 11.17
N PRO A 68 -10.57 15.10 9.90
CA PRO A 68 -11.90 15.57 9.50
C PRO A 68 -13.01 14.54 9.80
N TRP A 69 -13.13 14.12 11.06
CA TRP A 69 -14.18 13.20 11.51
C TRP A 69 -15.57 13.79 11.33
N ARG A 70 -16.54 12.93 10.97
CA ARG A 70 -17.96 13.27 10.85
C ARG A 70 -18.81 12.19 11.50
N GLN A 71 -19.78 12.58 12.31
CA GLN A 71 -20.82 11.64 12.77
C GLN A 71 -21.80 11.36 11.61
N ARG A 72 -21.99 10.08 11.27
CA ARG A 72 -22.93 9.60 10.25
C ARG A 72 -23.88 8.57 10.88
N GLY A 73 -24.98 9.06 11.46
CA GLY A 73 -25.88 8.19 12.22
C GLY A 73 -25.14 7.54 13.38
N GLY A 74 -25.12 6.21 13.43
CA GLY A 74 -24.42 5.44 14.47
C GLY A 74 -22.90 5.28 14.30
N LEU A 75 -22.29 5.80 13.22
CA LEU A 75 -20.86 5.60 12.92
C LEU A 75 -20.10 6.93 12.89
N LEU A 76 -18.81 6.89 13.26
CA LEU A 76 -17.85 7.93 12.94
C LEU A 76 -17.22 7.65 11.57
N GLU A 77 -17.25 8.65 10.69
CA GLU A 77 -16.67 8.62 9.35
C GLU A 77 -15.40 9.49 9.32
N LEU A 78 -14.31 8.94 8.79
CA LEU A 78 -13.11 9.68 8.39
C LEU A 78 -12.88 9.49 6.89
N GLN A 79 -12.71 10.60 6.17
CA GLN A 79 -12.32 10.56 4.76
C GLN A 79 -10.94 11.19 4.58
N GLU A 80 -10.05 10.46 3.92
CA GLU A 80 -8.71 10.91 3.58
C GLU A 80 -8.52 10.81 2.06
N ARG A 81 -7.96 11.86 1.46
CA ARG A 81 -7.72 11.94 0.02
C ARG A 81 -6.32 12.48 -0.19
N VAL A 82 -5.45 11.63 -0.72
CA VAL A 82 -4.07 11.99 -1.00
C VAL A 82 -3.88 11.92 -2.51
N HIS A 83 -3.49 13.05 -3.09
CA HIS A 83 -3.10 13.14 -4.50
C HIS A 83 -1.67 13.63 -4.52
N TYR A 84 -0.77 12.82 -5.09
CA TYR A 84 0.65 13.10 -5.00
C TYR A 84 1.36 12.79 -6.30
N SER A 85 2.47 13.50 -6.49
CA SER A 85 3.42 13.23 -7.55
C SER A 85 4.84 13.27 -7.02
N HIS A 86 5.69 12.42 -7.58
CA HIS A 86 7.11 12.38 -7.23
C HIS A 86 7.94 11.88 -8.41
N PRO A 87 9.25 12.16 -8.45
CA PRO A 87 10.15 11.57 -9.44
C PRO A 87 10.07 10.04 -9.44
N ASN A 88 10.01 9.43 -10.61
CA ASN A 88 9.97 7.99 -10.74
C ASN A 88 11.36 7.39 -10.56
N HIS A 89 11.52 6.51 -9.56
CA HIS A 89 12.78 5.79 -9.32
C HIS A 89 13.12 4.80 -10.44
N LEU A 90 12.13 4.34 -11.21
CA LEU A 90 12.33 3.59 -12.44
C LEU A 90 12.54 4.58 -13.59
N THR A 91 13.77 5.09 -13.74
CA THR A 91 14.08 6.08 -14.78
C THR A 91 13.85 5.50 -16.19
N PRO A 92 13.24 6.26 -17.14
CA PRO A 92 12.87 5.71 -18.45
C PRO A 92 14.02 5.19 -19.31
N ASP A 93 15.22 5.75 -19.14
CA ASP A 93 16.44 5.35 -19.84
C ASP A 93 16.95 3.97 -19.39
N LYS A 94 16.75 3.62 -18.12
CA LYS A 94 17.21 2.37 -17.53
C LYS A 94 16.13 1.29 -17.49
N TRP A 95 14.89 1.68 -17.19
CA TRP A 95 13.74 0.80 -16.98
C TRP A 95 12.74 0.94 -18.11
N VAL A 96 13.21 0.71 -19.34
CA VAL A 96 12.49 1.06 -20.58
C VAL A 96 11.09 0.44 -20.65
N ARG A 97 10.91 -0.78 -20.13
CA ARG A 97 9.63 -1.52 -20.20
C ARG A 97 8.75 -1.32 -18.97
N GLU A 98 9.38 -1.11 -17.82
CA GLU A 98 8.71 -0.97 -16.53
C GLU A 98 8.28 0.48 -16.21
N SER A 99 9.03 1.46 -16.70
CA SER A 99 8.86 2.86 -16.34
C SER A 99 7.59 3.45 -16.95
N SER A 100 6.76 4.07 -16.11
CA SER A 100 5.61 4.85 -16.56
C SER A 100 5.94 6.30 -16.93
N GLY A 101 7.22 6.61 -17.14
CA GLY A 101 7.72 7.96 -17.40
C GLY A 101 8.48 8.57 -16.22
N PRO A 102 8.94 9.83 -16.34
CA PRO A 102 9.84 10.46 -15.38
C PRO A 102 9.19 10.80 -14.04
N MET A 103 7.87 10.88 -13.98
CA MET A 103 7.09 11.22 -12.79
C MET A 103 6.03 10.16 -12.54
N ILE A 104 5.79 9.86 -11.26
CA ILE A 104 4.63 9.10 -10.81
C ILE A 104 3.54 10.09 -10.44
N TYR A 105 2.30 9.78 -10.84
CA TYR A 105 1.10 10.45 -10.37
C TYR A 105 0.18 9.38 -9.79
N ALA A 106 -0.18 9.55 -8.52
CA ALA A 106 -1.05 8.60 -7.84
C ALA A 106 -2.09 9.33 -7.01
N SER A 107 -3.19 8.63 -6.76
CA SER A 107 -4.28 9.11 -5.92
C SER A 107 -4.77 7.98 -5.06
N GLU A 108 -4.96 8.27 -3.79
CA GLU A 108 -5.48 7.35 -2.79
C GLU A 108 -6.64 8.04 -2.05
N MET A 109 -7.74 7.33 -1.94
CA MET A 109 -8.95 7.82 -1.30
C MET A 109 -9.43 6.74 -0.34
N THR A 110 -9.43 7.09 0.95
CA THR A 110 -9.83 6.19 2.02
C THR A 110 -11.08 6.74 2.69
N THR A 111 -12.01 5.85 3.00
CA THR A 111 -13.11 6.14 3.93
C THR A 111 -13.10 5.08 5.01
N THR A 112 -13.04 5.54 6.26
CA THR A 112 -12.98 4.70 7.45
C THR A 112 -14.23 4.93 8.28
N PHE A 113 -14.82 3.85 8.78
CA PHE A 113 -15.95 3.85 9.69
C PHE A 113 -15.59 3.14 11.00
N ILE A 114 -15.95 3.77 12.12
CA ILE A 114 -15.67 3.29 13.48
C ILE A 114 -16.92 3.48 14.34
N ASP A 115 -17.15 2.58 15.30
CA ASP A 115 -18.16 2.77 16.34
C ASP A 115 -17.72 3.89 17.31
N PRO A 116 -18.54 4.95 17.51
CA PRO A 116 -18.23 6.02 18.45
C PRO A 116 -17.95 5.52 19.88
N ALA A 117 -18.59 4.45 20.34
CA ALA A 117 -18.38 3.90 21.67
C ALA A 117 -16.97 3.29 21.81
N ASP A 118 -16.49 2.59 20.79
CA ASP A 118 -15.14 2.03 20.78
C ASP A 118 -14.08 3.13 20.77
N MET A 119 -14.29 4.20 19.98
CA MET A 119 -13.38 5.35 19.93
C MET A 119 -13.24 6.06 21.30
N GLN A 120 -14.29 6.02 22.12
CA GLN A 120 -14.32 6.63 23.45
C GLN A 120 -13.86 5.68 24.57
N ASN A 121 -13.53 4.43 24.24
CA ASN A 121 -13.15 3.43 25.23
C ASN A 121 -11.65 3.54 25.59
N PRO A 122 -11.28 4.01 26.79
CA PRO A 122 -9.87 4.16 27.16
C PRO A 122 -9.16 2.82 27.42
N SER A 123 -9.88 1.71 27.49
CA SER A 123 -9.31 0.38 27.76
C SER A 123 -8.83 -0.35 26.51
N VAL A 124 -9.15 0.14 25.31
CA VAL A 124 -8.68 -0.46 24.05
C VAL A 124 -7.46 0.27 23.51
N THR A 125 -6.49 -0.49 23.01
CA THR A 125 -5.26 0.04 22.39
C THR A 125 -5.24 -0.18 20.87
N GLY A 126 -6.29 -0.79 20.33
CA GLY A 126 -6.55 -0.96 18.91
C GLY A 126 -8.06 -1.00 18.66
N LEU A 127 -8.49 -0.40 17.55
CA LEU A 127 -9.91 -0.25 17.22
C LEU A 127 -10.28 -1.20 16.06
N PRO A 128 -11.37 -1.97 16.18
CA PRO A 128 -12.00 -2.56 15.00
C PRO A 128 -12.54 -1.44 14.12
N TRP A 129 -12.27 -1.52 12.82
CA TRP A 129 -12.77 -0.54 11.87
C TRP A 129 -12.95 -1.20 10.50
N HIS A 130 -13.82 -0.61 9.69
CA HIS A 130 -14.04 -1.06 8.32
C HIS A 130 -14.17 0.14 7.39
N GLY A 131 -13.96 -0.08 6.11
CA GLY A 131 -13.89 1.04 5.18
C GLY A 131 -13.70 0.62 3.74
N SER A 132 -13.43 1.63 2.92
CA SER A 132 -13.07 1.46 1.53
C SER A 132 -11.78 2.19 1.22
N TRP A 133 -10.94 1.58 0.38
CA TRP A 133 -9.77 2.22 -0.21
C TRP A 133 -9.86 2.16 -1.72
N VAL A 134 -9.63 3.30 -2.36
CA VAL A 134 -9.53 3.40 -3.80
C VAL A 134 -8.18 3.99 -4.15
N ARG A 135 -7.45 3.34 -5.05
CA ARG A 135 -6.17 3.85 -5.56
C ARG A 135 -6.15 3.87 -7.07
N LYS A 136 -5.71 5.01 -7.61
CA LYS A 136 -5.31 5.16 -9.01
C LYS A 136 -3.79 5.30 -9.06
N THR A 137 -3.14 4.50 -9.89
CA THR A 137 -1.68 4.52 -10.04
C THR A 137 -1.30 3.98 -11.43
N PRO A 138 -0.14 4.34 -12.02
CA PRO A 138 0.29 3.78 -13.29
C PRO A 138 0.35 2.25 -13.27
N TRP A 139 0.54 1.64 -14.44
CA TRP A 139 0.80 0.20 -14.50
C TRP A 139 1.95 -0.19 -13.56
N LEU A 140 1.82 -1.34 -12.92
CA LEU A 140 2.87 -1.82 -12.03
C LEU A 140 4.10 -2.21 -12.85
N PRO A 141 5.33 -1.97 -12.34
CA PRO A 141 6.57 -2.26 -13.07
C PRO A 141 6.61 -3.67 -13.66
N TRP A 142 6.26 -4.70 -12.88
CA TRP A 142 6.32 -6.10 -13.31
C TRP A 142 5.33 -6.45 -14.44
N MET A 143 4.34 -5.59 -14.69
CA MET A 143 3.41 -5.77 -15.81
C MET A 143 4.08 -5.44 -17.15
N LEU A 144 5.21 -4.70 -17.16
CA LEU A 144 5.93 -4.28 -18.36
C LEU A 144 5.10 -3.40 -19.32
N MET A 145 4.17 -2.63 -18.75
CA MET A 145 3.21 -1.80 -19.49
C MET A 145 3.45 -0.30 -19.27
N GLY A 146 4.65 0.10 -18.85
CA GLY A 146 4.89 1.45 -18.30
C GLY A 146 4.28 2.60 -19.12
N LEU A 147 4.59 2.67 -20.42
CA LEU A 147 4.08 3.71 -21.33
C LEU A 147 2.79 3.33 -22.07
N ALA A 148 2.22 2.15 -21.80
CA ALA A 148 0.98 1.73 -22.43
C ALA A 148 -0.19 2.60 -21.93
N PRO A 149 -1.17 2.97 -22.79
CA PRO A 149 -2.36 3.68 -22.34
C PRO A 149 -3.08 2.94 -21.21
N GLY A 150 -3.48 3.66 -20.17
CA GLY A 150 -4.21 3.10 -19.02
C GLY A 150 -3.47 3.25 -17.70
N HIS A 151 -3.99 2.55 -16.68
CA HIS A 151 -3.49 2.60 -15.31
C HIS A 151 -4.12 1.47 -14.49
N CYS A 152 -3.57 1.20 -13.31
CA CYS A 152 -4.21 0.36 -12.31
C CYS A 152 -5.23 1.16 -11.50
N LEU A 153 -6.42 0.58 -11.33
CA LEU A 153 -7.45 1.06 -10.41
C LEU A 153 -7.73 -0.02 -9.37
N TYR A 154 -7.50 0.31 -8.11
CA TYR A 154 -7.82 -0.53 -6.97
C TYR A 154 -9.12 -0.05 -6.36
N THR A 155 -10.03 -0.98 -6.07
CA THR A 155 -11.26 -0.73 -5.31
C THR A 155 -11.37 -1.81 -4.26
N CYS A 156 -11.13 -1.45 -3.00
CA CYS A 156 -10.94 -2.40 -1.92
C CYS A 156 -11.88 -2.10 -0.76
N THR A 157 -12.40 -3.14 -0.13
CA THR A 157 -12.86 -3.08 1.26
C THR A 157 -11.64 -3.27 2.15
N ILE A 158 -11.52 -2.44 3.18
CA ILE A 158 -10.41 -2.44 4.13
C ILE A 158 -10.94 -2.46 5.56
N GLY A 159 -10.10 -2.83 6.51
CA GLY A 159 -10.44 -2.82 7.92
C GLY A 159 -9.30 -3.32 8.79
N SER A 160 -9.57 -3.39 10.09
CA SER A 160 -8.74 -4.14 11.04
C SER A 160 -9.43 -5.42 11.47
N GLY A 161 -8.64 -6.44 11.78
CA GLY A 161 -9.13 -7.71 12.29
C GLY A 161 -8.03 -8.42 13.07
N GLN A 162 -8.42 -9.18 14.09
CA GLN A 162 -7.50 -10.05 14.84
C GLN A 162 -7.47 -11.47 14.26
N ASP A 163 -8.46 -11.82 13.44
CA ASP A 163 -8.54 -13.10 12.74
C ASP A 163 -8.32 -12.89 11.25
N LEU A 164 -7.14 -13.30 10.76
CA LEU A 164 -6.79 -13.19 9.35
C LEU A 164 -7.58 -14.17 8.46
N GLU A 165 -8.06 -15.30 9.00
CA GLU A 165 -8.86 -16.26 8.22
C GLU A 165 -10.26 -15.72 7.93
N ALA A 166 -10.76 -14.79 8.75
CA ALA A 166 -12.01 -14.09 8.49
C ALA A 166 -11.95 -13.14 7.28
N VAL A 167 -10.74 -12.72 6.88
CA VAL A 167 -10.52 -11.71 5.82
C VAL A 167 -9.81 -12.27 4.59
N HIS A 168 -8.94 -13.27 4.78
CA HIS A 168 -8.08 -13.80 3.73
C HIS A 168 -8.29 -15.28 3.49
N SER A 169 -8.29 -15.67 2.22
CA SER A 169 -8.36 -17.07 1.82
C SER A 169 -7.13 -17.87 2.24
N ARG A 170 -7.31 -19.17 2.52
CA ARG A 170 -6.22 -20.08 2.92
C ARG A 170 -5.01 -20.08 1.96
N PRO A 171 -5.17 -20.07 0.62
CA PRO A 171 -4.03 -19.99 -0.30
C PRO A 171 -3.14 -18.75 -0.12
N VAL A 172 -3.74 -17.61 0.23
CA VAL A 172 -3.00 -16.36 0.53
C VAL A 172 -2.18 -16.54 1.80
N LEU A 173 -2.83 -17.04 2.86
CA LEU A 173 -2.17 -17.24 4.16
C LEU A 173 -1.04 -18.26 4.08
N ASP A 174 -1.24 -19.37 3.38
CA ASP A 174 -0.20 -20.39 3.15
C ASP A 174 1.01 -19.81 2.41
N TYR A 175 0.76 -18.97 1.41
CA TYR A 175 1.82 -18.30 0.66
C TYR A 175 2.61 -17.33 1.56
N VAL A 176 1.93 -16.52 2.36
CA VAL A 176 2.60 -15.63 3.34
C VAL A 176 3.37 -16.44 4.37
N THR A 177 2.83 -17.54 4.91
CA THR A 177 3.56 -18.43 5.84
C THR A 177 4.83 -18.99 5.24
N LYS A 178 4.82 -19.33 3.95
CA LYS A 178 5.98 -19.91 3.27
C LYS A 178 7.02 -18.86 2.86
N HIS A 179 6.59 -17.69 2.40
CA HIS A 179 7.46 -16.72 1.72
C HIS A 179 7.73 -15.44 2.53
N TYR A 180 6.85 -15.09 3.46
CA TYR A 180 6.83 -13.81 4.18
C TYR A 180 6.44 -14.01 5.65
N ARG A 181 6.96 -15.06 6.30
CA ARG A 181 6.51 -15.48 7.64
C ARG A 181 6.61 -14.37 8.70
N ASN A 182 7.62 -13.51 8.59
CA ASN A 182 7.82 -12.38 9.51
C ASN A 182 6.77 -11.26 9.35
N TYR A 183 5.92 -11.28 8.32
CA TYR A 183 4.89 -10.26 8.09
C TYR A 183 3.60 -10.50 8.90
N PHE A 184 3.49 -11.62 9.62
CA PHE A 184 2.38 -11.85 10.57
C PHE A 184 2.55 -11.06 11.88
N GLU A 185 3.77 -10.61 12.16
CA GLU A 185 4.09 -9.92 13.41
C GLU A 185 4.68 -8.55 13.11
N ALA A 186 4.17 -7.54 13.82
CA ALA A 186 4.76 -6.21 13.80
C ALA A 186 6.17 -6.23 14.42
N PRO A 187 7.12 -5.43 13.91
CA PRO A 187 8.42 -5.27 14.56
C PRO A 187 8.28 -4.75 16.00
N ILE A 188 9.10 -5.27 16.92
CA ILE A 188 9.12 -4.85 18.33
C ILE A 188 9.93 -3.56 18.51
N GLU A 189 11.00 -3.40 17.71
CA GLU A 189 11.89 -2.25 17.74
C GLU A 189 12.05 -1.66 16.34
N TRP A 190 12.35 -0.37 16.27
CA TRP A 190 12.69 0.28 15.00
C TRP A 190 14.15 -0.01 14.65
N ASP A 191 14.37 -0.54 13.46
CA ASP A 191 15.70 -0.88 12.94
C ASP A 191 16.49 0.33 12.37
N GLY A 192 15.97 1.55 12.54
CA GLY A 192 16.56 2.79 12.03
C GLY A 192 16.45 2.97 10.51
N LYS A 193 15.87 2.01 9.77
CA LYS A 193 15.67 2.16 8.33
C LYS A 193 14.53 3.13 8.06
N LYS A 194 14.66 3.87 6.97
CA LYS A 194 13.60 4.72 6.44
C LYS A 194 12.58 3.87 5.69
N ASN A 195 11.32 4.29 5.70
CA ASN A 195 10.33 3.74 4.79
C ASN A 195 10.79 3.92 3.35
N ARG A 196 10.42 2.96 2.50
CA ARG A 196 10.61 3.01 1.05
C ARG A 196 9.28 2.79 0.36
N THR A 197 9.11 3.45 -0.77
CA THR A 197 8.03 3.13 -1.70
C THR A 197 8.26 1.74 -2.31
N SER A 198 7.18 1.07 -2.72
CA SER A 198 7.30 -0.21 -3.44
C SER A 198 8.10 -0.10 -4.74
N LEU A 199 8.17 1.09 -5.34
CA LEU A 199 9.00 1.34 -6.52
C LEU A 199 10.50 1.39 -6.18
N GLU A 200 10.88 2.00 -5.06
CA GLU A 200 12.27 1.94 -4.58
C GLU A 200 12.68 0.51 -4.25
N ASN A 201 11.82 -0.25 -3.56
CA ASN A 201 12.08 -1.67 -3.30
C ASN A 201 12.20 -2.47 -4.62
N TYR A 202 11.33 -2.22 -5.60
CA TYR A 202 11.43 -2.84 -6.92
C TYR A 202 12.78 -2.58 -7.60
N VAL A 203 13.29 -1.35 -7.55
CA VAL A 203 14.60 -0.99 -8.14
C VAL A 203 15.76 -1.72 -7.47
N LEU A 204 15.66 -1.99 -6.17
CA LEU A 204 16.69 -2.68 -5.40
C LEU A 204 16.66 -4.20 -5.60
N GLU A 205 15.47 -4.77 -5.77
CA GLU A 205 15.26 -6.22 -5.77
C GLU A 205 15.20 -6.81 -7.18
N GLN A 206 14.83 -6.01 -8.18
CA GLN A 206 14.64 -6.46 -9.55
C GLN A 206 15.72 -5.90 -10.47
N LYS A 207 15.83 -6.49 -11.67
CA LYS A 207 16.68 -5.99 -12.76
C LYS A 207 15.78 -5.52 -13.89
N PRO A 208 16.16 -4.46 -14.64
CA PRO A 208 15.41 -4.05 -15.81
C PRO A 208 15.26 -5.20 -16.81
N THR A 209 14.05 -5.37 -17.31
CA THR A 209 13.77 -6.32 -18.37
C THR A 209 14.37 -5.79 -19.67
N PRO A 210 15.11 -6.61 -20.43
CA PRO A 210 15.68 -6.18 -21.69
C PRO A 210 14.61 -5.57 -22.61
N PRO A 211 14.93 -4.46 -23.30
CA PRO A 211 14.08 -3.90 -24.35
C PRO A 211 13.74 -4.96 -25.41
N LYS A 212 12.59 -4.79 -26.06
CA LYS A 212 12.18 -5.59 -27.22
C LYS A 212 12.31 -4.80 -28.51
#